data_AF-A0A4V0KBR9-F1
#
_entry.id   AF-A0A4V0KBR9-F1
#
_cell.length_a   1.000
_cell.length_b   1.000
_cell.length_c   1.000
_cell.angle_alpha   90.00
_cell.angle_beta   90.00
_cell.angle_gamma   90.00
#
_symmetry.space_group_name_H-M   'P 1'
#
loop_
_entity.id
_entity.type
_entity.pdbx_description
1 polymer ?
#
loop_
_entity_poly.entity_id
_entity_poly.type
_entity_poly.pdbx_seq_one_letter_code
_entity_poly.pdbx_strand_id
1 'polypeptide(L)'
;MSNQGDYYSYIYIPVKCNKDIKKKCEFCFGLLRKLLEKQLGISTNDNDSASFQKKENEIKKHIFYQLHKLNDDQTKFKQASQNNSMDVLHITIADSLKIKRHMIEPFIEKIRESLKTQKCFYLFFKNTVDLYKSQKNDKYFCAYSVKEEDQKIHLNSIMEKINSILTDFGLSDIFSTNRTCHMSLAYTDISLDTLIQNNSLNINDNIWFDINKIINYNNDQTQNEVNDSNEFYIYVNSISIRVGNQIYEIPFNTIGGYSYELHTDDSYNDSSSSE
;
A
#
# COMPACT_ATOMS: atom_id res chain seq x y z
N MET A 1 10.91 4.41 -38.06
CA MET A 1 10.84 4.74 -36.63
C MET A 1 9.41 4.52 -36.16
N SER A 2 9.11 3.37 -35.58
CA SER A 2 7.76 3.08 -35.09
C SER A 2 7.53 3.78 -33.75
N ASN A 3 6.60 4.73 -33.72
CA ASN A 3 6.00 5.23 -32.47
C ASN A 3 5.23 4.07 -31.82
N GLN A 4 5.93 3.20 -31.09
CA GLN A 4 5.31 2.12 -30.34
C GLN A 4 5.03 2.59 -28.91
N GLY A 5 3.76 2.91 -28.67
CA GLY A 5 3.09 2.79 -27.38
C GLY A 5 3.12 4.00 -26.47
N ASP A 6 1.98 4.24 -25.84
CA ASP A 6 1.90 4.92 -24.56
C ASP A 6 2.31 3.92 -23.47
N TYR A 7 3.22 4.33 -22.58
CA TYR A 7 3.75 3.51 -21.50
C TYR A 7 3.01 3.82 -20.22
N TYR A 8 2.50 2.80 -19.52
CA TYR A 8 1.97 2.98 -18.18
C TYR A 8 3.08 3.41 -17.24
N SER A 9 2.84 4.47 -16.49
CA SER A 9 3.75 5.00 -15.50
C SER A 9 3.05 5.23 -14.16
N TYR A 10 3.83 5.10 -13.10
CA TYR A 10 3.37 5.12 -11.72
C TYR A 10 4.43 5.73 -10.81
N ILE A 11 4.06 6.70 -9.98
CA ILE A 11 4.98 7.43 -9.09
C ILE A 11 4.65 7.09 -7.64
N TYR A 12 5.64 6.61 -6.91
CA TYR A 12 5.45 6.11 -5.55
C TYR A 12 6.69 6.29 -4.67
N ILE A 13 6.50 6.27 -3.36
CA ILE A 13 7.60 6.09 -2.39
C ILE A 13 7.81 4.59 -2.19
N PRO A 14 9.00 4.03 -2.47
CA PRO A 14 9.29 2.64 -2.16
C PRO A 14 9.43 2.44 -0.64
N VAL A 15 8.90 1.33 -0.13
CA VAL A 15 9.00 0.99 1.30
C VAL A 15 9.85 -0.27 1.49
N LYS A 16 10.90 -0.14 2.29
CA LYS A 16 11.73 -1.27 2.70
C LYS A 16 11.03 -2.08 3.79
N CYS A 17 10.88 -3.38 3.57
CA CYS A 17 10.28 -4.26 4.56
C CYS A 17 11.24 -4.49 5.74
N ASN A 18 10.75 -4.29 6.97
CA ASN A 18 11.42 -4.65 8.21
C ASN A 18 10.48 -5.51 9.10
N LYS A 19 10.93 -5.87 10.31
CA LYS A 19 10.14 -6.68 11.25
C LYS A 19 8.82 -6.01 11.63
N ASP A 20 8.81 -4.69 11.82
CA ASP A 20 7.61 -3.95 12.22
C ASP A 20 6.57 -3.92 11.10
N ILE A 21 7.00 -3.65 9.85
CA ILE A 21 6.12 -3.73 8.68
C ILE A 21 5.55 -5.14 8.52
N LYS A 22 6.35 -6.19 8.74
CA LYS A 22 5.85 -7.58 8.69
C LYS A 22 4.74 -7.81 9.73
N LYS A 23 4.92 -7.38 10.98
CA LYS A 23 3.87 -7.45 12.01
C LYS A 23 2.61 -6.67 11.60
N LYS A 24 2.77 -5.48 11.01
CA LYS A 24 1.65 -4.67 10.52
C LYS A 24 0.93 -5.36 9.35
N CYS A 25 1.65 -6.07 8.46
CA CYS A 25 1.05 -6.92 7.42
C CYS A 25 0.20 -8.03 8.02
N GLU A 26 0.74 -8.79 8.98
CA GLU A 26 0.04 -9.88 9.68
C GLU A 26 -1.22 -9.37 10.39
N PHE A 27 -1.13 -8.19 11.02
CA PHE A 27 -2.27 -7.53 11.65
C PHE A 27 -3.36 -7.16 10.62
N CYS A 28 -3.00 -6.50 9.52
CA CYS A 28 -3.94 -6.16 8.46
C CYS A 28 -4.61 -7.39 7.84
N PHE A 29 -3.85 -8.47 7.65
CA PHE A 29 -4.37 -9.76 7.18
C PHE A 29 -5.41 -10.33 8.16
N GLY A 30 -5.09 -10.33 9.46
CA GLY A 30 -6.01 -10.78 10.51
C GLY A 30 -7.31 -9.97 10.55
N LEU A 31 -7.24 -8.64 10.35
CA LEU A 31 -8.43 -7.79 10.28
C LEU A 31 -9.29 -8.09 9.06
N LEU A 32 -8.71 -8.29 7.87
CA LEU A 32 -9.48 -8.70 6.68
C LEU A 32 -10.19 -10.02 6.90
N ARG A 33 -9.53 -10.98 7.56
CA ARG A 33 -10.15 -12.27 7.90
C ARG A 33 -11.41 -12.07 8.75
N LYS A 34 -11.32 -11.27 9.81
CA LYS A 34 -12.46 -10.95 10.67
C LYS A 34 -13.59 -10.23 9.93
N LEU A 35 -13.28 -9.30 9.02
CA LEU A 35 -14.29 -8.62 8.20
C LEU A 35 -15.03 -9.62 7.31
N LEU A 36 -14.32 -10.54 6.66
CA LEU A 36 -14.92 -11.57 5.81
C LEU A 36 -15.73 -12.61 6.60
N GLU A 37 -15.23 -13.04 7.76
CA GLU A 37 -15.97 -13.89 8.71
C GLU A 37 -17.31 -13.22 9.08
N LYS A 38 -17.27 -11.93 9.44
CA LYS A 38 -18.47 -11.14 9.79
C LYS A 38 -19.44 -11.01 8.61
N GLN A 39 -18.95 -10.74 7.40
CA GLN A 39 -19.79 -10.63 6.20
C GLN A 39 -20.48 -11.95 5.86
N LEU A 40 -19.79 -13.07 6.01
CA LEU A 40 -20.32 -14.39 5.69
C LEU A 40 -21.14 -15.00 6.84
N GLY A 41 -21.34 -14.25 7.93
CA GLY A 41 -22.09 -14.70 9.11
C GLY A 41 -21.44 -15.90 9.80
N ILE A 42 -20.13 -16.04 9.70
CA ILE A 42 -19.38 -17.15 10.31
C ILE A 42 -19.12 -16.78 11.77
N SER A 43 -19.74 -17.50 12.69
CA SER A 43 -19.47 -17.38 14.12
C SER A 43 -18.57 -18.53 14.57
N THR A 44 -17.65 -18.26 15.49
CA THR A 44 -16.83 -19.29 16.16
C THR A 44 -17.67 -20.30 16.96
N ASN A 45 -18.97 -20.05 17.13
CA ASN A 45 -19.91 -20.90 17.85
C ASN A 45 -20.73 -21.83 16.92
N ASP A 46 -20.43 -21.89 15.62
CA ASP A 46 -21.08 -22.84 14.72
C ASP A 46 -20.69 -24.28 15.12
N ASN A 47 -21.63 -25.01 15.74
CA ASN A 47 -21.46 -26.38 16.27
C ASN A 47 -21.12 -27.45 15.22
N ASP A 48 -21.08 -27.09 13.93
CA ASP A 48 -20.83 -28.01 12.83
C ASP A 48 -19.44 -27.76 12.22
N SER A 49 -18.42 -28.34 12.87
CA SER A 49 -16.99 -28.05 12.67
C SER A 49 -16.52 -28.24 11.22
N ALA A 50 -17.10 -29.18 10.48
CA ALA A 50 -16.75 -29.43 9.08
C ALA A 50 -17.21 -28.30 8.14
N SER A 51 -18.37 -27.70 8.42
CA SER A 51 -18.90 -26.58 7.63
C SER A 51 -18.12 -25.29 7.88
N PHE A 52 -17.75 -25.05 9.15
CA PHE A 52 -16.91 -23.93 9.57
C PHE A 52 -15.54 -23.99 8.91
N GLN A 53 -14.86 -25.13 9.01
CA GLN A 53 -13.52 -25.32 8.45
C GLN A 53 -13.51 -25.19 6.92
N LYS A 54 -14.59 -25.60 6.24
CA LYS A 54 -14.74 -25.40 4.79
C LYS A 54 -14.88 -23.92 4.44
N LYS A 55 -15.70 -23.15 5.17
CA LYS A 55 -15.88 -21.71 4.95
C LYS A 55 -14.60 -20.92 5.28
N GLU A 56 -13.92 -21.27 6.37
CA GLU A 56 -12.65 -20.65 6.77
C GLU A 56 -11.55 -20.89 5.72
N ASN A 57 -11.45 -22.12 5.21
CA ASN A 57 -10.52 -22.45 4.12
C ASN A 57 -10.88 -21.75 2.82
N GLU A 58 -12.16 -21.47 2.56
CA GLU A 58 -12.58 -20.69 1.41
C GLU A 58 -12.18 -19.22 1.56
N ILE A 59 -12.42 -18.60 2.72
CA ILE A 59 -11.99 -17.22 3.01
C ILE A 59 -10.48 -17.04 2.81
N LYS A 60 -9.66 -17.97 3.32
CA LYS A 60 -8.20 -17.89 3.22
C LYS A 60 -7.69 -17.84 1.78
N LYS A 61 -8.44 -18.34 0.80
CA LYS A 61 -8.09 -18.26 -0.63
C LYS A 61 -8.25 -16.87 -1.23
N HIS A 62 -8.92 -15.97 -0.52
CA HIS A 62 -9.33 -14.65 -0.96
C HIS A 62 -8.72 -13.52 -0.13
N ILE A 63 -7.78 -13.82 0.76
CA ILE A 63 -7.02 -12.82 1.52
C ILE A 63 -5.55 -12.98 1.15
N PHE A 64 -4.91 -11.86 0.84
CA PHE A 64 -3.55 -11.84 0.35
C PHE A 64 -2.75 -10.76 1.08
N TYR A 65 -1.50 -11.06 1.40
CA TYR A 65 -0.53 -10.02 1.74
C TYR A 65 -0.20 -9.19 0.49
N GLN A 66 -0.11 -7.87 0.66
CA GLN A 66 0.44 -6.99 -0.37
C GLN A 66 1.92 -7.30 -0.59
N LEU A 67 2.63 -7.70 0.47
CA LEU A 67 3.98 -8.22 0.39
C LEU A 67 3.92 -9.68 -0.09
N HIS A 68 4.00 -9.88 -1.41
CA HIS A 68 3.70 -11.17 -2.03
C HIS A 68 4.50 -12.36 -1.50
N LYS A 69 5.76 -12.15 -1.09
CA LYS A 69 6.63 -13.17 -0.49
C LYS A 69 6.08 -13.81 0.81
N LEU A 70 5.08 -13.19 1.44
CA LEU A 70 4.41 -13.74 2.63
C LEU A 70 3.22 -14.65 2.30
N ASN A 71 2.82 -14.77 1.03
CA ASN A 71 1.76 -15.68 0.64
C ASN A 71 2.37 -17.06 0.34
N ASP A 72 1.98 -18.08 1.12
CA ASP A 72 2.59 -19.42 1.12
C ASP A 72 2.36 -20.23 -0.19
N ASP A 73 1.39 -19.85 -1.04
CA ASP A 73 1.02 -20.59 -2.25
C ASP A 73 1.74 -20.10 -3.52
N GLN A 74 2.96 -20.57 -3.76
CA GLN A 74 3.77 -20.24 -4.95
C GLN A 74 3.16 -20.69 -6.30
N THR A 75 2.13 -21.54 -6.31
CA THR A 75 1.64 -22.23 -7.52
C THR A 75 0.60 -21.45 -8.34
N LYS A 76 -0.23 -20.60 -7.71
CA LYS A 76 -1.19 -19.74 -8.46
C LYS A 76 -0.57 -18.46 -9.00
N PHE A 77 0.51 -17.98 -8.39
CA PHE A 77 1.10 -16.69 -8.73
C PHE A 77 2.16 -16.74 -9.84
N LYS A 78 2.63 -17.94 -10.24
CA LYS A 78 3.58 -18.10 -11.36
C LYS A 78 3.08 -17.58 -12.71
N GLN A 79 1.77 -17.41 -12.91
CA GLN A 79 1.24 -16.77 -14.12
C GLN A 79 1.20 -15.23 -14.04
N ALA A 80 1.19 -14.64 -12.84
CA ALA A 80 1.27 -13.19 -12.66
C ALA A 80 2.71 -12.68 -12.51
N SER A 81 3.64 -13.53 -12.06
CA SER A 81 5.02 -13.17 -11.74
C SER A 81 6.02 -13.23 -12.90
N GLN A 82 5.58 -13.47 -14.15
CA GLN A 82 6.46 -13.24 -15.31
C GLN A 82 6.83 -11.75 -15.50
N ASN A 83 6.17 -10.83 -14.78
CA ASN A 83 6.58 -9.43 -14.65
C ASN A 83 7.14 -9.18 -13.24
N ASN A 84 8.43 -9.48 -13.09
CA ASN A 84 9.32 -9.45 -11.92
C ASN A 84 9.40 -8.13 -11.09
N SER A 85 8.30 -7.40 -10.90
CA SER A 85 8.36 -5.98 -10.48
C SER A 85 7.17 -5.50 -9.62
N MET A 86 6.27 -6.37 -9.16
CA MET A 86 5.16 -5.97 -8.27
C MET A 86 5.46 -6.10 -6.76
N ASP A 87 6.65 -6.55 -6.38
CA ASP A 87 6.93 -7.01 -5.00
C ASP A 87 7.35 -5.92 -4.00
N VAL A 88 7.18 -4.65 -4.32
CA VAL A 88 7.61 -3.56 -3.42
C VAL A 88 6.38 -2.90 -2.79
N LEU A 89 6.28 -3.00 -1.46
CA LEU A 89 5.37 -2.17 -0.68
C LEU A 89 5.65 -0.71 -0.99
N HIS A 90 4.61 0.09 -1.16
CA HIS A 90 4.77 1.45 -1.64
C HIS A 90 3.65 2.36 -1.16
N ILE A 91 3.90 3.66 -1.26
CA ILE A 91 2.91 4.72 -1.04
C ILE A 91 2.73 5.44 -2.37
N THR A 92 1.50 5.45 -2.89
CA THR A 92 1.17 6.16 -4.14
C THR A 92 1.29 7.67 -3.96
N ILE A 93 2.00 8.34 -4.87
CA ILE A 93 2.09 9.81 -4.91
C ILE A 93 1.20 10.37 -6.02
N ALA A 94 1.29 9.81 -7.22
CA ALA A 94 0.46 10.19 -8.36
C ALA A 94 -0.33 9.00 -8.89
N ASP A 95 -1.51 9.28 -9.46
CA ASP A 95 -2.28 8.27 -10.15
C ASP A 95 -1.54 7.68 -11.36
N SER A 96 -1.96 6.48 -11.76
CA SER A 96 -1.35 5.81 -12.91
C SER A 96 -1.59 6.62 -14.18
N LEU A 97 -0.53 6.85 -14.94
CA LEU A 97 -0.57 7.67 -16.15
C LEU A 97 -0.03 6.92 -17.36
N LYS A 98 -0.22 7.52 -18.53
CA LYS A 98 0.34 7.06 -19.79
C LYS A 98 1.29 8.11 -20.34
N ILE A 99 2.54 7.73 -20.59
CA ILE A 99 3.58 8.62 -21.12
C ILE A 99 4.10 8.10 -22.45
N LYS A 100 4.28 9.00 -23.42
CA LYS A 100 4.85 8.65 -24.72
C LYS A 100 6.35 8.37 -24.58
N ARG A 101 6.88 7.41 -25.33
CA ARG A 101 8.30 7.03 -25.29
C ARG A 101 9.28 8.20 -25.28
N HIS A 102 9.07 9.16 -26.18
CA HIS A 102 9.97 10.32 -26.35
C HIS A 102 9.87 11.34 -25.21
N MET A 103 8.82 11.27 -24.39
CA MET A 103 8.61 12.14 -23.22
C MET A 103 9.18 11.54 -21.94
N ILE A 104 9.52 10.24 -21.91
CA ILE A 104 9.99 9.55 -20.70
C ILE A 104 11.20 10.26 -20.11
N GLU A 105 12.30 10.37 -20.85
CA GLU A 105 13.54 10.95 -20.31
C GLU A 105 13.35 12.43 -19.88
N PRO A 106 12.76 13.32 -20.71
CA PRO A 106 12.47 14.68 -20.27
C PRO A 106 11.60 14.76 -19.01
N PHE A 107 10.62 13.86 -18.87
CA PHE A 107 9.72 13.81 -17.72
C PHE A 107 10.46 13.43 -16.44
N ILE A 108 11.28 12.37 -16.50
CA ILE A 108 12.10 11.94 -15.36
C ILE A 108 13.09 13.04 -14.95
N GLU A 109 13.77 13.67 -15.91
CA GLU A 109 14.70 14.78 -15.61
C GLU A 109 13.99 15.97 -14.96
N LYS A 110 12.79 16.33 -15.44
CA LYS A 110 12.04 17.45 -14.86
C LYS A 110 11.62 17.19 -13.42
N ILE A 111 11.20 15.95 -13.11
CA ILE A 111 10.89 15.56 -11.73
C ILE A 111 12.16 15.59 -10.88
N ARG A 112 13.28 15.07 -11.39
CA ARG A 112 14.56 15.09 -10.68
C ARG A 112 15.02 16.50 -10.37
N GLU A 113 14.90 17.42 -11.33
CA GLU A 113 15.23 18.84 -11.16
C GLU A 113 14.34 19.49 -10.08
N SER A 114 13.03 19.28 -10.15
CA SER A 114 12.05 19.86 -9.21
C SER A 114 12.21 19.35 -7.77
N LEU A 115 12.65 18.10 -7.61
CA LEU A 115 12.89 17.47 -6.30
C LEU A 115 14.34 17.54 -5.84
N LYS A 116 15.23 18.22 -6.57
CA LYS A 116 16.68 18.30 -6.27
C LYS A 116 17.00 18.82 -4.87
N THR A 117 16.13 19.66 -4.29
CA THR A 117 16.32 20.21 -2.93
C THR A 117 15.49 19.49 -1.87
N GLN A 118 14.71 18.48 -2.25
CA GLN A 118 13.91 17.69 -1.31
C GLN A 118 14.82 16.96 -0.34
N LYS A 119 14.58 17.13 0.96
CA LYS A 119 15.31 16.42 2.01
C LYS A 119 14.63 15.09 2.31
N CYS A 120 15.39 14.11 2.77
CA CYS A 120 14.85 12.92 3.39
C CYS A 120 14.08 13.28 4.68
N PHE A 121 13.08 12.48 5.03
CA PHE A 121 12.24 12.69 6.21
C PHE A 121 11.72 11.37 6.77
N TYR A 122 11.29 11.40 8.02
CA TYR A 122 10.48 10.33 8.58
C TYR A 122 9.01 10.62 8.29
N LEU A 123 8.28 9.60 7.86
CA LEU A 123 6.87 9.70 7.53
C LEU A 123 6.07 8.87 8.53
N PHE A 124 5.24 9.53 9.33
CA PHE A 124 4.45 8.89 10.37
C PHE A 124 3.05 8.51 9.88
N PHE A 125 2.56 7.36 10.34
CA PHE A 125 1.24 6.86 10.05
C PHE A 125 0.32 6.98 11.26
N LYS A 126 -0.98 6.97 10.99
CA LYS A 126 -2.00 6.77 12.03
C LYS A 126 -1.80 5.40 12.66
N ASN A 127 -2.19 5.26 13.93
CA ASN A 127 -2.13 3.97 14.63
C ASN A 127 -3.39 3.10 14.37
N THR A 128 -4.30 3.56 13.52
CA THR A 128 -5.50 2.83 13.10
C THR A 128 -5.31 2.24 11.71
N VAL A 129 -5.97 1.10 11.47
CA VAL A 129 -6.07 0.51 10.12
C VAL A 129 -7.33 1.04 9.46
N ASP A 130 -7.19 1.45 8.21
CA ASP A 130 -8.25 1.96 7.37
C ASP A 130 -8.51 0.97 6.21
N LEU A 131 -9.74 0.97 5.68
CA LEU A 131 -10.12 0.14 4.53
C LEU A 131 -10.17 1.02 3.28
N TYR A 132 -9.48 0.60 2.23
CA TYR A 132 -9.43 1.30 0.95
C TYR A 132 -10.05 0.42 -0.15
N LYS A 133 -10.93 0.98 -0.97
CA LYS A 133 -11.45 0.32 -2.18
C LYS A 133 -10.52 0.64 -3.36
N SER A 134 -10.22 -0.36 -4.17
CA SER A 134 -9.43 -0.17 -5.39
C SER A 134 -10.17 0.73 -6.38
N GLN A 135 -9.43 1.46 -7.22
CA GLN A 135 -10.03 2.29 -8.29
C GLN A 135 -10.85 1.47 -9.30
N LYS A 136 -10.55 0.17 -9.43
CA LYS A 136 -11.30 -0.75 -10.28
C LYS A 136 -12.50 -1.38 -9.59
N ASN A 137 -12.74 -1.05 -8.31
CA ASN A 137 -13.80 -1.58 -7.47
C ASN A 137 -13.79 -3.12 -7.34
N ASP A 138 -12.61 -3.73 -7.48
CA ASP A 138 -12.41 -5.18 -7.50
C ASP A 138 -11.64 -5.71 -6.28
N LYS A 139 -11.10 -4.81 -5.44
CA LYS A 139 -10.32 -5.18 -4.26
C LYS A 139 -10.55 -4.21 -3.10
N TYR A 140 -10.37 -4.72 -1.90
CA TYR A 140 -10.34 -3.95 -0.67
C TYR A 140 -9.00 -4.15 0.03
N PHE A 141 -8.36 -3.06 0.43
CA PHE A 141 -7.04 -3.04 1.05
C PHE A 141 -7.15 -2.59 2.50
N CYS A 142 -6.54 -3.35 3.40
CA CYS A 142 -6.21 -2.86 4.74
C CYS A 142 -4.90 -2.08 4.66
N ALA A 143 -4.94 -0.83 5.10
CA ALA A 143 -3.81 0.08 4.99
C ALA A 143 -3.66 0.95 6.23
N TYR A 144 -2.44 1.47 6.41
CA TYR A 144 -2.18 2.54 7.35
C TYR A 144 -2.10 3.86 6.59
N SER A 145 -2.95 4.82 6.95
CA SER A 145 -2.91 6.17 6.40
C SER A 145 -1.83 6.99 7.06
N VAL A 146 -1.20 7.88 6.28
CA VAL A 146 -0.25 8.87 6.78
C VAL A 146 -0.97 9.84 7.74
N LYS A 147 -0.28 10.32 8.79
CA LYS A 147 -0.81 11.36 9.70
C LYS A 147 -1.07 12.66 8.91
N GLU A 148 -2.06 13.44 9.32
CA GLU A 148 -2.45 14.64 8.58
C GLU A 148 -1.33 15.69 8.56
N GLU A 149 -0.63 15.87 9.67
CA GLU A 149 0.52 16.76 9.76
C GLU A 149 1.64 16.37 8.78
N ASP A 150 1.98 15.08 8.72
CA ASP A 150 2.99 14.52 7.82
C ASP A 150 2.60 14.63 6.35
N GLN A 151 1.33 14.32 6.03
CA GLN A 151 0.78 14.50 4.70
C GLN A 151 0.95 15.95 4.24
N LYS A 152 0.60 16.91 5.11
CA LYS A 152 0.67 18.34 4.81
C LYS A 152 2.10 18.84 4.67
N ILE A 153 2.99 18.48 5.61
CA ILE A 153 4.36 18.99 5.67
C ILE A 153 5.23 18.39 4.56
N HIS A 154 5.11 17.08 4.33
CA HIS A 154 6.03 16.35 3.45
C HIS A 154 5.42 16.04 2.09
N LEU A 155 4.25 15.40 2.07
CA LEU A 155 3.73 14.77 0.85
C LEU A 155 3.04 15.76 -0.08
N ASN A 156 2.24 16.70 0.46
CA ASN A 156 1.53 17.68 -0.35
C ASN A 156 2.50 18.54 -1.18
N SER A 157 3.63 18.95 -0.59
CA SER A 157 4.65 19.71 -1.34
C SER A 157 5.25 18.92 -2.50
N ILE A 158 5.52 17.62 -2.31
CA ILE A 158 6.02 16.73 -3.37
C ILE A 158 4.96 16.53 -4.44
N MET A 159 3.71 16.29 -4.03
CA MET A 159 2.58 16.09 -4.94
C MET A 159 2.28 17.34 -5.78
N GLU A 160 2.32 18.53 -5.20
CA GLU A 160 2.14 19.80 -5.92
C GLU A 160 3.21 20.01 -6.99
N LYS A 161 4.49 19.76 -6.65
CA LYS A 161 5.60 19.81 -7.61
C LYS A 161 5.41 18.82 -8.77
N ILE A 162 4.98 17.60 -8.47
CA ILE A 162 4.70 16.57 -9.48
C ILE A 162 3.49 16.98 -10.34
N ASN A 163 2.39 17.45 -9.74
CA ASN A 163 1.20 17.91 -10.46
C ASN A 163 1.52 19.07 -11.41
N SER A 164 2.40 20.00 -11.02
CA SER A 164 2.88 21.06 -11.91
C SER A 164 3.56 20.48 -13.15
N ILE A 165 4.43 19.48 -12.97
CA ILE A 165 5.11 18.82 -14.10
C ILE A 165 4.12 18.03 -14.95
N LEU A 166 3.17 17.32 -14.34
CA LEU A 166 2.11 16.64 -15.08
C LEU A 166 1.34 17.63 -15.96
N THR A 167 1.08 18.84 -15.48
CA THR A 167 0.45 19.92 -16.25
C THR A 167 1.29 20.31 -17.46
N ASP A 168 2.60 20.54 -17.27
CA ASP A 168 3.53 20.93 -18.34
C ASP A 168 3.61 19.88 -19.46
N PHE A 169 3.37 18.61 -19.13
CA PHE A 169 3.33 17.50 -20.07
C PHE A 169 1.94 17.21 -20.64
N GLY A 170 0.92 18.02 -20.30
CA GLY A 170 -0.46 17.83 -20.77
C GLY A 170 -1.18 16.63 -20.15
N LEU A 171 -0.80 16.25 -18.91
CA LEU A 171 -1.30 15.10 -18.15
C LEU A 171 -2.14 15.53 -16.93
N SER A 172 -2.87 16.65 -17.03
CA SER A 172 -3.59 17.28 -15.92
C SER A 172 -4.77 16.48 -15.37
N ASP A 173 -5.33 15.56 -16.15
CA ASP A 173 -6.49 14.75 -15.76
C ASP A 173 -6.17 13.71 -14.66
N ILE A 174 -4.90 13.65 -14.23
CA ILE A 174 -4.34 12.61 -13.36
C ILE A 174 -3.93 13.20 -11.99
N PHE A 175 -4.43 14.39 -11.67
CA PHE A 175 -4.10 15.02 -10.40
C PHE A 175 -4.62 14.21 -9.21
N SER A 176 -3.70 13.87 -8.31
CA SER A 176 -4.03 13.41 -6.96
C SER A 176 -4.45 14.57 -6.06
N THR A 177 -5.45 15.38 -6.44
CA THR A 177 -5.98 16.39 -5.51
C THR A 177 -6.76 15.71 -4.40
N ASN A 178 -6.43 16.01 -3.13
CA ASN A 178 -7.06 15.46 -1.93
C ASN A 178 -6.81 13.97 -1.63
N ARG A 179 -5.72 13.38 -2.15
CA ARG A 179 -5.33 12.01 -1.80
C ARG A 179 -4.84 11.93 -0.35
N THR A 180 -5.41 11.02 0.43
CA THR A 180 -4.79 10.51 1.65
C THR A 180 -3.77 9.44 1.27
N CYS A 181 -2.48 9.75 1.39
CA CYS A 181 -1.44 8.77 1.17
C CYS A 181 -1.51 7.70 2.26
N HIS A 182 -1.30 6.45 1.84
CA HIS A 182 -1.43 5.29 2.69
C HIS A 182 -0.50 4.19 2.19
N MET A 183 -0.23 3.23 3.08
CA MET A 183 0.51 2.02 2.76
C MET A 183 -0.42 0.82 2.92
N SER A 184 -0.80 0.23 1.78
CA SER A 184 -1.60 -0.99 1.72
C SER A 184 -0.74 -2.21 2.09
N LEU A 185 -1.22 -3.04 3.02
CA LEU A 185 -0.44 -4.15 3.57
C LEU A 185 -1.07 -5.54 3.33
N ALA A 186 -2.39 -5.60 3.22
CA ALA A 186 -3.12 -6.80 2.86
C ALA A 186 -4.36 -6.42 2.05
N TYR A 187 -4.88 -7.34 1.25
CA TYR A 187 -6.08 -7.13 0.45
C TYR A 187 -6.94 -8.37 0.30
N THR A 188 -8.20 -8.15 -0.07
CA THR A 188 -9.13 -9.19 -0.50
C THR A 188 -9.77 -8.81 -1.84
N ASP A 189 -10.12 -9.81 -2.62
CA ASP A 189 -10.90 -9.71 -3.86
C ASP A 189 -12.40 -9.99 -3.64
N ILE A 190 -12.82 -10.31 -2.42
CA ILE A 190 -14.23 -10.41 -2.05
C ILE A 190 -14.77 -9.01 -1.80
N SER A 191 -15.92 -8.68 -2.39
CA SER A 191 -16.61 -7.40 -2.13
C SER A 191 -17.03 -7.30 -0.67
N LEU A 192 -16.75 -6.17 -0.03
CA LEU A 192 -17.16 -5.85 1.33
C LEU A 192 -18.38 -4.91 1.39
N ASP A 193 -19.03 -4.62 0.26
CA ASP A 193 -20.09 -3.60 0.15
C ASP A 193 -21.29 -3.91 1.07
N THR A 194 -21.70 -5.18 1.18
CA THR A 194 -22.79 -5.59 2.09
C THR A 194 -22.43 -5.31 3.55
N LEU A 195 -21.19 -5.61 3.96
CA LEU A 195 -20.73 -5.33 5.32
C LEU A 195 -20.69 -3.82 5.58
N ILE A 196 -20.18 -3.04 4.64
CA ILE A 196 -20.10 -1.57 4.72
C ILE A 196 -21.51 -0.98 4.87
N GLN A 197 -22.44 -1.40 4.01
CA GLN A 197 -23.84 -0.95 4.04
C GLN A 197 -24.52 -1.31 5.36
N ASN A 198 -24.31 -2.52 5.88
CA ASN A 198 -24.87 -2.96 7.16
C ASN A 198 -24.34 -2.16 8.36
N ASN A 199 -23.17 -1.53 8.23
CA ASN A 199 -22.61 -0.64 9.27
C ASN A 199 -22.96 0.85 9.02
N SER A 200 -23.96 1.14 8.18
CA SER A 200 -24.41 2.50 7.85
C SER A 200 -23.31 3.41 7.27
N LEU A 201 -22.31 2.81 6.64
CA LEU A 201 -21.25 3.53 5.94
C LEU A 201 -21.62 3.71 4.46
N ASN A 202 -21.17 4.81 3.85
CA ASN A 202 -21.44 5.08 2.44
C ASN A 202 -20.59 4.17 1.54
N ILE A 203 -21.25 3.31 0.76
CA ILE A 203 -20.60 2.37 -0.17
C ILE A 203 -19.92 3.06 -1.37
N ASN A 204 -20.28 4.32 -1.64
CA ASN A 204 -19.69 5.12 -2.71
C ASN A 204 -18.38 5.80 -2.28
N ASP A 205 -18.04 5.73 -1.00
CA ASP A 205 -16.73 6.17 -0.54
C ASP A 205 -15.67 5.15 -0.98
N ASN A 206 -14.43 5.63 -1.14
CA ASN A 206 -13.30 4.77 -1.47
C ASN A 206 -12.44 4.44 -0.24
N ILE A 207 -12.75 5.04 0.92
CA ILE A 207 -11.95 4.95 2.14
C ILE A 207 -12.89 4.93 3.35
N TRP A 208 -12.68 3.98 4.27
CA TRP A 208 -13.35 3.94 5.57
C TRP A 208 -12.30 3.90 6.69
N PHE A 209 -12.29 4.93 7.53
CA PHE A 209 -11.29 5.10 8.58
C PHE A 209 -11.60 4.22 9.79
N ASP A 210 -10.56 3.66 10.39
CA ASP A 210 -10.59 2.86 11.62
C ASP A 210 -11.56 1.67 11.57
N ILE A 211 -11.15 0.65 10.81
CA ILE A 211 -11.97 -0.53 10.49
C ILE A 211 -12.24 -1.41 11.70
N ASN A 212 -11.49 -1.24 12.79
CA ASN A 212 -11.75 -1.93 14.04
C ASN A 212 -13.14 -1.57 14.59
N LYS A 213 -13.66 -0.38 14.29
CA LYS A 213 -15.04 0.00 14.64
C LYS A 213 -16.09 -0.88 13.96
N ILE A 214 -15.82 -1.32 12.73
CA ILE A 214 -16.69 -2.24 12.00
C ILE A 214 -16.66 -3.64 12.64
N ILE A 215 -15.52 -4.06 13.16
CA ILE A 215 -15.35 -5.37 13.79
C ILE A 215 -15.98 -5.39 15.20
N ASN A 216 -15.64 -4.41 16.05
CA ASN A 216 -15.89 -4.39 17.49
C ASN A 216 -17.28 -3.86 17.92
N TYR A 217 -18.24 -3.73 16.99
CA TYR A 217 -19.59 -3.22 17.31
C TYR A 217 -20.39 -4.09 18.31
N ASN A 218 -19.89 -5.29 18.66
CA ASN A 218 -20.46 -6.17 19.68
C ASN A 218 -19.46 -6.36 20.83
N ASN A 219 -19.43 -5.45 21.83
CA ASN A 219 -18.97 -5.61 23.23
C ASN A 219 -17.78 -6.54 23.62
N ASP A 220 -16.97 -7.04 22.70
CA ASP A 220 -15.76 -7.79 22.98
C ASP A 220 -14.62 -6.80 23.17
N GLN A 221 -14.57 -6.24 24.38
CA GLN A 221 -13.43 -5.47 24.88
C GLN A 221 -12.13 -6.28 24.96
N THR A 222 -12.14 -7.57 24.58
CA THR A 222 -11.05 -8.52 24.77
C THR A 222 -10.06 -8.61 23.60
N GLN A 223 -10.26 -7.88 22.50
CA GLN A 223 -9.26 -7.80 21.42
C GLN A 223 -8.91 -6.38 20.97
N ASN A 224 -9.23 -5.39 21.82
CA ASN A 224 -8.72 -4.05 21.62
C ASN A 224 -7.21 -4.04 21.87
N GLU A 225 -6.50 -3.55 20.86
CA GLU A 225 -5.16 -3.01 20.99
C GLU A 225 -4.10 -4.05 21.34
N VAL A 226 -3.40 -4.52 20.30
CA VAL A 226 -1.94 -4.34 20.41
C VAL A 226 -1.77 -2.83 20.50
N ASN A 227 -1.81 -2.31 21.73
CA ASN A 227 -1.37 -0.98 22.10
C ASN A 227 0.14 -0.99 21.89
N ASP A 228 0.55 -1.09 20.63
CA ASP A 228 1.88 -0.75 20.23
C ASP A 228 1.90 0.76 20.37
N SER A 229 2.22 1.24 21.57
CA SER A 229 2.46 2.65 21.89
C SER A 229 3.59 3.23 21.03
N ASN A 230 4.28 2.38 20.28
CA ASN A 230 5.31 2.75 19.34
C ASN A 230 4.69 3.41 18.11
N GLU A 231 5.18 4.60 17.80
CA GLU A 231 4.81 5.30 16.59
C GLU A 231 5.18 4.47 15.36
N PHE A 232 4.22 4.29 14.45
CA PHE A 232 4.51 3.65 13.18
C PHE A 232 5.00 4.68 12.17
N TYR A 233 6.23 4.50 11.68
CA TYR A 233 6.84 5.40 10.70
C TYR A 233 7.80 4.67 9.76
N ILE A 234 8.13 5.32 8.65
CA ILE A 234 9.19 4.91 7.73
C ILE A 234 10.17 6.05 7.47
N TYR A 235 11.41 5.74 7.09
CA TYR A 235 12.34 6.73 6.58
C TYR A 235 12.22 6.82 5.05
N VAL A 236 11.87 8.01 4.56
CA VAL A 236 11.71 8.31 3.13
C VAL A 236 12.95 9.02 2.62
N ASN A 237 13.65 8.36 1.71
CA ASN A 237 14.89 8.85 1.11
C ASN A 237 14.86 8.93 -0.42
N SER A 238 13.78 8.51 -1.06
CA SER A 238 13.61 8.60 -2.51
C SER A 238 12.14 8.49 -2.90
N ILE A 239 11.86 8.87 -4.15
CA ILE A 239 10.68 8.38 -4.88
C ILE A 239 11.12 7.52 -6.05
N SER A 240 10.24 6.65 -6.51
CA SER A 240 10.43 5.82 -7.68
C SER A 240 9.36 6.14 -8.72
N ILE A 241 9.78 6.18 -9.98
CA ILE A 241 8.90 6.31 -11.13
C ILE A 241 9.06 5.05 -11.95
N ARG A 242 8.01 4.24 -12.01
CA ARG A 242 7.96 3.10 -12.92
C ARG A 242 7.45 3.55 -14.27
N VAL A 243 8.05 3.07 -15.35
CA VAL A 243 7.58 3.24 -16.72
C VAL A 243 7.68 1.89 -17.43
N GLY A 244 6.53 1.24 -17.66
CA GLY A 244 6.50 -0.15 -18.10
C GLY A 244 7.26 -1.07 -17.14
N ASN A 245 8.39 -1.63 -17.61
CA ASN A 245 9.25 -2.52 -16.83
C ASN A 245 10.49 -1.83 -16.26
N GLN A 246 10.69 -0.54 -16.54
CA GLN A 246 11.82 0.23 -16.04
C GLN A 246 11.41 1.01 -14.78
N ILE A 247 12.35 1.14 -13.83
CA ILE A 247 12.17 1.90 -12.60
C ILE A 247 13.27 2.96 -12.57
N TYR A 248 12.87 4.22 -12.38
CA TYR A 248 13.75 5.37 -12.21
C TYR A 248 13.65 5.84 -10.75
N GLU A 249 14.72 5.70 -10.00
CA GLU A 249 14.79 6.19 -8.63
C GLU A 249 15.31 7.63 -8.60
N ILE A 250 14.64 8.48 -7.83
CA ILE A 250 15.04 9.87 -7.60
C ILE A 250 15.33 10.00 -6.10
N PRO A 251 16.61 9.99 -5.69
CA PRO A 251 16.98 10.12 -4.29
C PRO A 251 16.74 11.55 -3.78
N PHE A 252 16.38 11.65 -2.52
CA PHE A 252 16.31 12.89 -1.76
C PHE A 252 17.65 13.18 -1.08
N ASN A 253 17.89 14.45 -0.77
CA ASN A 253 19.10 14.86 -0.09
C ASN A 253 19.10 14.39 1.36
N THR A 254 20.17 13.74 1.78
CA THR A 254 20.40 13.43 3.19
C THR A 254 20.62 14.72 3.97
N ILE A 255 20.10 14.75 5.19
CA ILE A 255 20.39 15.83 6.14
C ILE A 255 21.88 15.73 6.48
N GLY A 256 22.68 16.69 5.99
CA GLY A 256 24.12 16.79 6.28
C GLY A 256 25.08 16.49 5.13
N GLY A 257 24.61 16.21 3.90
CA GLY A 257 25.49 16.06 2.73
C GLY A 257 26.35 14.80 2.71
N TYR A 258 26.20 13.92 3.70
CA TYR A 258 26.82 12.60 3.74
C TYR A 258 25.75 11.55 3.39
N SER A 259 26.05 10.71 2.41
CA SER A 259 25.31 9.48 2.14
C SER A 259 25.52 8.53 3.31
N TYR A 260 24.80 8.72 4.40
CA TYR A 260 24.66 7.66 5.38
C TYR A 260 23.77 6.61 4.74
N GLU A 261 24.39 5.57 4.19
CA GLU A 261 23.78 4.25 4.17
C GLU A 261 23.48 3.92 5.64
N LEU A 262 22.29 4.31 6.10
CA LEU A 262 21.70 3.74 7.30
C LEU A 262 21.48 2.27 6.96
N HIS A 263 22.51 1.46 7.20
CA HIS A 263 22.36 0.04 7.48
C HIS A 263 21.44 -0.06 8.68
N THR A 264 20.13 -0.12 8.43
CA THR A 264 19.24 -0.84 9.32
C THR A 264 19.64 -2.30 9.18
N ASP A 265 20.54 -2.74 10.05
CA ASP A 265 20.80 -4.16 10.32
C ASP A 265 19.47 -4.82 10.70
N ASP A 266 18.79 -5.33 9.69
CA ASP A 266 17.78 -6.39 9.78
C ASP A 266 17.52 -6.94 8.36
N SER A 267 18.58 -7.03 7.53
CA SER A 267 18.57 -7.95 6.41
C SER A 267 18.46 -9.35 6.99
N TYR A 268 17.28 -9.95 6.87
CA TYR A 268 17.09 -11.40 6.97
C TYR A 268 18.00 -12.05 5.91
N ASN A 269 19.21 -12.43 6.32
CA ASN A 269 19.96 -13.47 5.63
C ASN A 269 19.30 -14.78 6.05
N ASP A 270 18.58 -15.40 5.11
CA ASP A 270 18.19 -16.80 5.19
C ASP A 270 19.47 -17.64 5.09
N SER A 271 20.15 -17.81 6.22
CA SER A 271 21.14 -18.87 6.39
C SER A 271 20.48 -20.03 7.14
N SER A 272 19.67 -20.79 6.42
CA SER A 272 19.42 -22.19 6.76
C SER A 272 19.74 -23.03 5.53
N SER A 273 21.03 -23.29 5.34
CA SER A 273 21.53 -24.40 4.58
C SER A 273 21.11 -25.71 5.26
N SER A 274 20.25 -26.45 4.58
CA SER A 274 20.28 -27.92 4.40
C SER A 274 21.05 -28.75 5.44
N GLU A 275 20.31 -29.64 6.11
CA GLU A 275 20.79 -31.01 6.39
C GLU A 275 20.81 -31.84 5.09
#